data_AF-A0A938GWS8-F1
#
_entry.id   AF-A0A938GWS8-F1
#
_cell.length_a   1.000
_cell.length_b   1.000
_cell.length_c   1.000
_cell.angle_alpha   90.00
_cell.angle_beta   90.00
_cell.angle_gamma   90.00
#
_symmetry.space_group_name_H-M   'P 1'
#
loop_
_entity.id
_entity.type
_entity.pdbx_description
1 polymer ?
#
loop_
_entity_poly.entity_id
_entity_poly.type
_entity_poly.pdbx_seq_one_letter_code
_entity_poly.pdbx_strand_id
1 'polypeptide(L)'
;IYEAISGGEEILRLPGREVNARAYCAQFGFTGPDQQKKVGVLSGGERNRVHLARLLKSGANLLLLDEPTNDLDVNSIRALEEALEHFAGCAVIVSHDRWFLDRVATHLLAFEGDSRVVWFNGNYSSYLEDFRRRKGRDADQPHRIKFRRLGH
;
A
#
# COMPACT_ATOMS: atom_id res chain seq x y z
N ILE A 1 20.79 -7.81 -0.24
CA ILE A 1 19.45 -7.27 -0.56
C ILE A 1 19.29 -7.23 -2.06
N TYR A 2 20.25 -6.62 -2.76
CA TYR A 2 20.35 -6.58 -4.22
C TYR A 2 20.01 -7.92 -4.84
N GLU A 3 20.77 -8.96 -4.51
CA GLU A 3 20.59 -10.30 -5.08
C GLU A 3 19.19 -10.88 -4.83
N ALA A 4 18.60 -10.64 -3.65
CA ALA A 4 17.26 -11.13 -3.34
C ALA A 4 16.15 -10.42 -4.14
N ILE A 5 16.34 -9.14 -4.48
CA ILE A 5 15.40 -8.35 -5.27
C ILE A 5 15.64 -8.55 -6.77
N SER A 6 16.90 -8.48 -7.20
CA SER A 6 17.28 -8.49 -8.60
C SER A 6 17.42 -9.89 -9.18
N GLY A 7 17.78 -10.89 -8.39
CA GLY A 7 18.17 -12.21 -8.87
C GLY A 7 19.55 -12.21 -9.54
N GLY A 8 20.38 -11.20 -9.28
CA GLY A 8 21.69 -11.03 -9.91
C GLY A 8 21.67 -10.13 -11.16
N GLU A 9 20.49 -9.85 -11.73
CA GLU A 9 20.32 -9.03 -12.92
C GLU A 9 20.67 -7.56 -12.68
N GLU A 10 21.34 -6.91 -13.64
CA GLU A 10 21.62 -5.46 -13.60
C GLU A 10 20.44 -4.61 -14.06
N ILE A 11 19.59 -5.16 -14.94
CA ILE A 11 18.38 -4.53 -15.47
C ILE A 11 17.18 -5.40 -15.11
N LEU A 12 16.19 -4.79 -14.46
CA LEU A 12 14.93 -5.42 -14.13
C LEU A 12 13.90 -5.05 -15.19
N ARG A 13 13.29 -6.07 -15.78
CA ARG A 13 12.14 -5.92 -16.67
C ARG A 13 10.87 -5.92 -15.84
N LEU A 14 10.29 -4.75 -15.65
CA LEU A 14 8.99 -4.58 -15.02
C LEU A 14 7.91 -4.43 -16.10
N PRO A 15 6.64 -4.68 -15.79
CA PRO A 15 5.56 -4.40 -16.73
C PRO A 15 5.63 -2.94 -17.23
N GLY A 16 5.80 -2.77 -18.54
CA GLY A 16 5.84 -1.46 -19.20
C GLY A 16 7.15 -0.66 -19.08
N ARG A 17 8.19 -1.13 -18.35
CA ARG A 17 9.48 -0.43 -18.28
C ARG A 17 10.65 -1.33 -17.89
N GLU A 18 11.85 -0.96 -18.35
CA GLU A 18 13.11 -1.51 -17.83
C GLU A 18 13.73 -0.52 -16.84
N VAL A 19 14.26 -1.02 -15.72
CA VAL A 19 14.87 -0.19 -14.68
C VAL A 19 16.19 -0.81 -14.21
N ASN A 20 17.19 0.03 -13.92
CA ASN A 20 18.42 -0.47 -13.29
C ASN A 20 18.12 -1.07 -11.91
N ALA A 21 18.63 -2.26 -11.64
CA ALA A 21 18.34 -3.01 -10.42
C ALA A 21 18.75 -2.26 -9.13
N ARG A 22 19.86 -1.50 -9.16
CA ARG A 22 20.29 -0.69 -8.02
C ARG A 22 19.39 0.53 -7.81
N ALA A 23 18.94 1.15 -8.90
CA ALA A 23 17.96 2.23 -8.82
C ALA A 23 16.63 1.73 -8.26
N TYR A 24 16.18 0.55 -8.67
CA TYR A 24 14.98 -0.09 -8.11
C TYR A 24 15.14 -0.39 -6.61
N CYS A 25 16.28 -0.95 -6.18
CA CYS A 25 16.55 -1.14 -4.75
C CYS A 25 16.52 0.19 -3.96
N ALA A 26 17.01 1.27 -4.56
CA ALA A 26 17.02 2.59 -3.94
C ALA A 26 15.61 3.18 -3.75
N GLN A 27 14.65 2.88 -4.63
CA GLN A 27 13.23 3.26 -4.46
C GLN A 27 12.62 2.68 -3.18
N PHE A 28 13.11 1.50 -2.74
CA PHE A 28 12.72 0.91 -1.45
C PHE A 28 13.61 1.36 -0.28
N GLY A 29 14.39 2.42 -0.47
CA GLY A 29 15.26 3.00 0.55
C GLY A 29 16.50 2.16 0.86
N PHE A 30 16.92 1.25 -0.03
CA PHE A 30 18.19 0.53 0.09
C PHE A 30 19.26 1.21 -0.78
N THR A 31 20.12 2.00 -0.17
CA THR A 31 21.17 2.75 -0.87
C THR A 31 22.57 2.27 -0.48
N GLY A 32 23.53 2.41 -1.39
CA GLY A 32 24.94 2.14 -1.13
C GLY A 32 25.21 0.76 -0.48
N PRO A 33 25.86 0.71 0.71
CA PRO A 33 26.20 -0.54 1.40
C PRO A 33 24.99 -1.40 1.79
N ASP A 34 23.82 -0.80 2.01
CA ASP A 34 22.63 -1.53 2.44
C ASP A 34 22.21 -2.58 1.41
N GLN A 35 22.43 -2.31 0.12
CA GLN A 35 22.13 -3.25 -0.95
C GLN A 35 22.92 -4.57 -0.81
N GLN A 36 24.10 -4.53 -0.19
CA GLN A 36 24.99 -5.67 0.01
C GLN A 36 24.67 -6.49 1.26
N LYS A 37 23.82 -6.00 2.17
CA LYS A 37 23.43 -6.73 3.38
C LYS A 37 22.77 -8.07 3.03
N LYS A 38 23.09 -9.14 3.76
CA LYS A 38 22.40 -10.44 3.59
C LYS A 38 20.99 -10.38 4.18
N VAL A 39 20.03 -11.09 3.59
CA VAL A 39 18.63 -11.07 4.06
C VAL A 39 18.49 -11.52 5.52
N GLY A 40 19.34 -12.46 5.96
CA GLY A 40 19.32 -12.98 7.33
C GLY A 40 19.71 -11.99 8.43
N VAL A 41 20.36 -10.86 8.10
CA VAL A 41 20.77 -9.84 9.08
C VAL A 41 19.84 -8.63 9.11
N LEU A 42 18.78 -8.64 8.30
CA LEU A 42 17.86 -7.53 8.17
C LEU A 42 16.91 -7.43 9.37
N SER A 43 16.61 -6.20 9.78
CA SER A 43 15.51 -5.91 10.70
C SER A 43 14.16 -6.34 10.12
N GLY A 44 13.11 -6.38 10.95
CA GLY A 44 11.75 -6.68 10.47
C GLY A 44 11.28 -5.72 9.37
N GLY A 45 11.47 -4.42 9.57
CA GLY A 45 11.10 -3.39 8.58
C GLY A 45 11.93 -3.47 7.30
N GLU A 46 13.24 -3.74 7.39
CA GLU A 46 14.07 -4.00 6.21
C GLU A 46 13.61 -5.25 5.44
N ARG A 47 13.27 -6.34 6.13
CA ARG A 47 12.71 -7.54 5.48
C ARG A 47 11.39 -7.24 4.78
N ASN A 48 10.51 -6.46 5.40
CA ASN A 48 9.22 -6.12 4.79
C ASN A 48 9.41 -5.32 3.50
N ARG A 49 10.33 -4.33 3.50
CA ARG A 49 10.68 -3.58 2.29
C ARG A 49 11.27 -4.46 1.18
N VAL A 50 12.11 -5.45 1.52
CA VAL A 50 12.58 -6.45 0.54
C VAL A 50 11.43 -7.28 0.00
N HIS A 51 10.49 -7.69 0.85
CA HIS A 51 9.32 -8.47 0.44
C HIS A 51 8.44 -7.68 -0.54
N LEU A 52 8.16 -6.42 -0.22
CA LEU A 52 7.39 -5.52 -1.07
C LEU A 52 8.06 -5.32 -2.44
N ALA A 53 9.37 -5.05 -2.45
CA ALA A 53 10.13 -4.88 -3.69
C ALA A 53 10.05 -6.12 -4.60
N ARG A 54 10.06 -7.32 -4.02
CA ARG A 54 9.92 -8.59 -4.75
C ARG A 54 8.48 -8.81 -5.25
N LEU A 55 7.49 -8.49 -4.42
CA LEU A 55 6.08 -8.60 -4.78
C LEU A 55 5.75 -7.75 -6.00
N LEU A 56 6.19 -6.50 -6.02
CA LEU A 56 5.95 -5.56 -7.13
C LEU A 56 6.70 -5.94 -8.41
N LYS A 57 7.84 -6.62 -8.27
CA LYS A 57 8.59 -7.18 -9.40
C LYS A 57 7.90 -8.40 -10.03
N SER A 58 7.00 -9.09 -9.32
CA SER A 58 6.45 -10.38 -9.75
C SER A 58 5.68 -10.37 -11.08
N GLY A 59 5.42 -9.20 -11.65
CA GLY A 59 4.65 -9.04 -12.89
C GLY A 59 3.14 -9.19 -12.67
N ALA A 60 2.69 -9.19 -11.41
CA ALA A 60 1.28 -9.11 -11.08
C ALA A 60 0.63 -7.89 -11.75
N ASN A 61 -0.61 -8.05 -12.20
CA ASN A 61 -1.45 -6.96 -12.67
C ASN A 61 -2.49 -6.51 -11.62
N LEU A 62 -2.66 -7.30 -10.54
CA LEU A 62 -3.53 -7.01 -9.42
C LEU A 62 -2.79 -7.31 -8.11
N LEU A 63 -2.74 -6.34 -7.20
CA LEU A 63 -2.26 -6.51 -5.84
C LEU A 63 -3.43 -6.45 -4.87
N LEU A 64 -3.47 -7.40 -3.93
CA LEU A 64 -4.40 -7.39 -2.80
C LEU A 64 -3.58 -7.17 -1.54
N LEU A 65 -3.76 -6.02 -0.90
CA LEU A 65 -3.01 -5.60 0.27
C LEU A 65 -3.96 -5.41 1.45
N ASP A 66 -3.82 -6.25 2.49
CA ASP A 66 -4.59 -6.15 3.72
C ASP A 66 -3.75 -5.50 4.81
N GLU A 67 -4.13 -4.28 5.21
CA GLU A 67 -3.44 -3.42 6.18
C GLU A 67 -1.92 -3.32 5.95
N PRO A 68 -1.47 -2.88 4.76
CA PRO A 68 -0.05 -2.92 4.38
C PRO A 68 0.81 -1.90 5.13
N THR A 69 0.20 -0.95 5.83
CA THR A 69 0.89 0.06 6.65
C THR A 69 1.26 -0.45 8.04
N ASN A 70 0.74 -1.61 8.46
CA ASN A 70 1.06 -2.18 9.76
C ASN A 70 2.56 -2.47 9.88
N ASP A 71 3.14 -2.15 11.04
CA ASP A 71 4.55 -2.37 11.37
C ASP A 71 5.56 -1.69 10.43
N LEU A 72 5.11 -0.75 9.59
CA LEU A 72 5.97 0.05 8.74
C LEU A 72 6.37 1.36 9.41
N ASP A 73 7.66 1.68 9.32
CA ASP A 73 8.14 3.02 9.62
C ASP A 73 7.73 4.01 8.50
N VAL A 74 7.83 5.31 8.79
CA VAL A 74 7.45 6.39 7.86
C VAL A 74 8.15 6.29 6.51
N ASN A 75 9.40 5.85 6.49
CA ASN A 75 10.17 5.71 5.24
C ASN A 75 9.66 4.54 4.40
N SER A 76 9.26 3.45 5.05
CA SER A 76 8.72 2.27 4.40
C SER A 76 7.32 2.52 3.86
N ILE A 77 6.50 3.30 4.57
CA ILE A 77 5.19 3.77 4.06
C ILE A 77 5.39 4.61 2.79
N ARG A 78 6.32 5.57 2.81
CA ARG A 78 6.64 6.37 1.61
C ARG A 78 7.10 5.54 0.43
N ALA A 79 7.96 4.54 0.68
CA ALA A 79 8.40 3.62 -0.36
C ALA A 79 7.24 2.79 -0.94
N LEU A 80 6.28 2.39 -0.10
CA LEU A 80 5.05 1.70 -0.54
C LEU A 80 4.15 2.63 -1.37
N GLU A 81 3.95 3.87 -0.94
CA GLU A 81 3.18 4.87 -1.68
C GLU A 81 3.78 5.09 -3.08
N GLU A 82 5.08 5.38 -3.17
CA GLU A 82 5.77 5.60 -4.44
C GLU A 82 5.73 4.35 -5.33
N ALA A 83 5.88 3.17 -4.73
CA ALA A 83 5.77 1.92 -5.44
C ALA A 83 4.38 1.68 -6.03
N LEU A 84 3.32 1.96 -5.27
CA LEU A 84 1.93 1.82 -5.72
C LEU A 84 1.58 2.83 -6.79
N GLU A 85 2.07 4.06 -6.68
CA GLU A 85 1.87 5.12 -7.69
C GLU A 85 2.50 4.73 -9.05
N HIS A 86 3.65 4.07 -9.03
CA HIS A 86 4.33 3.60 -10.25
C HIS A 86 3.95 2.18 -10.68
N PHE A 87 3.03 1.52 -9.97
CA PHE A 87 2.61 0.17 -10.30
C PHE A 87 1.67 0.22 -11.51
N ALA A 88 2.06 -0.45 -12.60
CA ALA A 88 1.28 -0.45 -13.85
C ALA A 88 -0.02 -1.26 -13.77
N GLY A 89 -0.27 -1.96 -12.67
CA GLY A 89 -1.48 -2.75 -12.43
C GLY A 89 -2.51 -2.03 -11.54
N CYS A 90 -3.47 -2.80 -11.05
CA CYS A 90 -4.46 -2.36 -10.08
C CYS A 90 -4.04 -2.81 -8.67
N ALA A 91 -4.30 -2.00 -7.65
CA ALA A 91 -4.15 -2.39 -6.26
C ALA A 91 -5.49 -2.22 -5.53
N VAL A 92 -5.92 -3.28 -4.84
CA VAL A 92 -7.02 -3.24 -3.87
C VAL A 92 -6.38 -3.25 -2.49
N ILE A 93 -6.63 -2.18 -1.74
CA ILE A 93 -5.96 -1.95 -0.46
C ILE A 93 -7.03 -1.77 0.62
N VAL A 94 -6.90 -2.56 1.68
CA VAL A 94 -7.63 -2.36 2.93
C VAL A 94 -6.69 -1.63 3.88
N SER A 95 -7.09 -0.46 4.38
CA SER A 95 -6.31 0.28 5.36
C SER A 95 -7.22 1.18 6.22
N HIS A 96 -6.83 1.37 7.47
CA HIS A 96 -7.41 2.39 8.35
C HIS A 96 -6.60 3.70 8.37
N ASP A 97 -5.46 3.76 7.67
CA ASP A 97 -4.63 4.97 7.58
C ASP A 97 -5.19 5.94 6.53
N ARG A 98 -5.77 7.03 7.03
CA ARG A 98 -6.41 8.07 6.22
C ARG A 98 -5.42 8.81 5.32
N TRP A 99 -4.20 9.06 5.81
CA TRP A 99 -3.19 9.78 5.06
C TRP A 99 -2.66 8.94 3.92
N PHE A 100 -2.41 7.66 4.18
CA PHE A 100 -2.00 6.70 3.16
C PHE A 100 -3.08 6.57 2.07
N LEU A 101 -4.33 6.32 2.45
CA LEU A 101 -5.46 6.24 1.51
C LEU A 101 -5.61 7.52 0.68
N ASP A 102 -5.42 8.69 1.29
CA ASP A 102 -5.55 9.95 0.56
C ASP A 102 -4.51 10.13 -0.55
N ARG A 103 -3.34 9.51 -0.40
CA ARG A 103 -2.23 9.61 -1.35
C ARG A 103 -2.30 8.56 -2.46
N VAL A 104 -2.77 7.34 -2.15
CA VAL A 104 -2.74 6.23 -3.12
C VAL A 104 -4.10 5.93 -3.76
N ALA A 105 -5.21 6.30 -3.14
CA ALA A 105 -6.53 5.90 -3.61
C ALA A 105 -7.02 6.79 -4.76
N THR A 106 -7.39 6.13 -5.86
CA THR A 106 -8.16 6.75 -6.96
C THR A 106 -9.66 6.51 -6.79
N HIS A 107 -10.03 5.46 -6.08
CA HIS A 107 -11.40 5.06 -5.79
C HIS A 107 -11.48 4.49 -4.37
N LEU A 108 -12.65 4.61 -3.75
CA LEU A 108 -12.92 4.09 -2.41
C LEU A 108 -14.17 3.22 -2.39
N LEU A 109 -14.04 2.07 -1.72
CA LEU A 109 -15.14 1.23 -1.28
C LEU A 109 -15.40 1.52 0.20
N ALA A 110 -16.35 2.42 0.46
CA ALA A 110 -16.67 2.83 1.82
C ALA A 110 -17.82 2.02 2.41
N PHE A 111 -17.58 1.42 3.58
CA PHE A 111 -18.60 0.69 4.34
C PHE A 111 -19.27 1.66 5.32
N GLU A 112 -20.46 2.15 5.00
CA GLU A 112 -21.17 3.20 5.77
C GLU A 112 -22.12 2.65 6.85
N GLY A 113 -22.00 1.37 7.22
CA GLY A 113 -22.96 0.68 8.10
C GLY A 113 -24.19 0.17 7.37
N ASP A 114 -25.09 -0.51 8.08
CA ASP A 114 -26.34 -1.09 7.55
C ASP A 114 -26.17 -1.92 6.27
N SER A 115 -25.05 -2.64 6.15
CA SER A 115 -24.66 -3.42 4.95
C SER A 115 -24.58 -2.59 3.67
N ARG A 116 -24.42 -1.27 3.78
CA ARG A 116 -24.27 -0.36 2.67
C ARG A 116 -22.80 -0.17 2.33
N VAL A 117 -22.47 -0.48 1.08
CA VAL A 117 -21.16 -0.20 0.49
C VAL A 117 -21.34 0.88 -0.57
N VAL A 118 -20.55 1.94 -0.48
CA VAL A 118 -20.55 3.06 -1.41
C VAL A 118 -19.26 3.04 -2.22
N TRP A 119 -19.40 3.03 -3.55
CA TRP A 119 -18.29 3.27 -4.46
C TRP A 119 -18.14 4.78 -4.68
N PHE A 120 -16.96 5.31 -4.39
CA PHE A 120 -16.63 6.71 -4.56
C PHE A 120 -15.42 6.86 -5.48
N ASN A 121 -15.48 7.80 -6.43
CA ASN A 121 -14.36 8.12 -7.31
C ASN A 121 -13.65 9.37 -6.75
N GLY A 122 -12.40 9.20 -6.36
CA GLY A 122 -11.60 10.18 -5.64
C GLY A 122 -10.92 9.59 -4.42
N ASN A 123 -10.14 10.43 -3.75
CA ASN A 123 -9.38 10.07 -2.56
C ASN A 123 -10.22 10.17 -1.27
N TYR A 124 -9.58 9.91 -0.13
CA TYR A 124 -10.24 9.86 1.17
C TYR A 124 -10.79 11.21 1.62
N SER A 125 -10.04 12.29 1.38
CA SER A 125 -10.47 13.65 1.70
C SER A 125 -11.72 14.05 0.93
N SER A 126 -11.76 13.80 -0.37
CA SER A 126 -12.96 14.05 -1.20
C SER A 126 -14.16 13.19 -0.76
N TYR A 127 -13.93 11.93 -0.39
CA TYR A 127 -14.99 11.08 0.16
C TYR A 127 -15.56 11.64 1.47
N LEU A 128 -14.71 12.14 2.38
CA LEU A 128 -15.18 12.73 3.64
C LEU A 128 -16.05 13.97 3.42
N GLU A 129 -15.70 14.82 2.46
CA GLU A 129 -16.51 15.99 2.09
C GLU A 129 -17.88 15.58 1.54
N ASP A 130 -17.91 14.61 0.63
CA ASP A 130 -19.14 14.04 0.09
C ASP A 130 -19.99 13.37 1.19
N PHE A 131 -19.36 12.61 2.07
CA PHE A 131 -20.02 11.94 3.19
C PHE A 131 -20.68 12.96 4.13
N ARG A 132 -19.96 14.03 4.51
CA ARG A 132 -20.52 15.15 5.31
C ARG A 132 -21.69 15.82 4.61
N ARG A 133 -21.58 16.07 3.31
CA ARG A 133 -22.67 16.65 2.50
C ARG A 133 -23.91 15.75 2.47
N ARG A 134 -23.74 14.43 2.34
CA ARG A 134 -24.85 13.46 2.28
C ARG A 134 -25.49 13.19 3.63
N LYS A 135 -24.71 13.14 4.71
CA LYS A 135 -25.15 12.73 6.05
C LYS A 135 -25.44 13.90 6.99
N GLY A 136 -25.02 15.12 6.66
CA GLY A 136 -25.29 16.31 7.46
C GLY A 136 -24.81 16.14 8.91
N ARG A 137 -25.71 16.34 9.89
CA ARG A 137 -25.40 16.23 11.33
C ARG A 137 -25.06 14.81 11.81
N ASP A 138 -25.46 13.78 11.06
CA ASP A 138 -25.15 12.39 11.41
C ASP A 138 -23.71 12.00 11.05
N ALA A 139 -23.01 12.82 10.26
CA ALA A 139 -21.62 12.56 9.86
C ALA A 139 -20.63 12.64 11.04
N ASP A 140 -20.91 13.49 12.03
CA ASP A 140 -20.06 13.71 13.21
C ASP A 140 -20.48 12.85 14.41
N GLN A 141 -21.54 12.05 14.29
CA GLN A 141 -21.91 11.08 15.32
C GLN A 141 -21.16 9.76 15.10
N PRO A 142 -20.27 9.34 16.02
CA PRO A 142 -19.66 8.02 15.94
C PRO A 142 -20.75 6.96 16.16
N HIS A 143 -21.26 6.40 15.07
CA HIS A 143 -22.12 5.23 15.15
C HIS A 143 -21.28 4.01 15.49
N ARG A 144 -21.42 3.51 16.73
CA ARG A 144 -20.87 2.21 17.12
C ARG A 144 -21.48 1.16 16.20
N ILE A 145 -20.67 0.63 15.27
CA ILE A 145 -21.02 -0.55 14.49
C ILE A 145 -21.25 -1.68 15.49
N LYS A 146 -22.50 -2.03 15.75
CA LYS A 146 -22.85 -3.19 16.57
C LYS A 146 -22.55 -4.44 15.75
N PHE A 147 -21.31 -4.93 15.80
CA PHE A 147 -21.01 -6.27 15.32
C PHE A 147 -21.88 -7.25 16.11
N ARG A 148 -22.79 -7.94 15.41
CA ARG A 148 -23.52 -9.07 15.98
C ARG A 148 -22.47 -10.14 16.23
N ARG A 149 -22.26 -10.51 17.50
CA ARG A 149 -21.40 -11.65 17.84
C ARG A 149 -21.95 -12.86 17.08
N LEU A 150 -21.17 -13.41 16.15
CA LEU A 150 -21.43 -14.72 15.58
C LEU A 150 -21.26 -15.70 16.74
N GLY A 151 -22.38 -16.20 17.26
CA GLY A 151 -22.37 -17.27 18.26
C GLY A 151 -21.92 -18.56 17.58
N HIS A 152 -20.97 -19.25 18.22
CA HIS A 152 -20.66 -20.65 17.94
C HIS A 152 -21.85 -21.54 18.22
#